data_AF-A0A0F9TN85-F1
#
_entry.id   AF-A0A0F9TN85-F1
#
_cell.length_a   1.000
_cell.length_b   1.000
_cell.length_c   1.000
_cell.angle_alpha   90.00
_cell.angle_beta   90.00
_cell.angle_gamma   90.00
#
_symmetry.space_group_name_H-M   'P 1'
#
loop_
_entity.id
_entity.type
_entity.pdbx_description
1 polymer ?
#
loop_
_entity_poly.entity_id
_entity_poly.type
_entity_poly.pdbx_seq_one_letter_code
_entity_poly.pdbx_strand_id
1 'polypeptide(L)'
;MATNAVDEFNAGISDILRSKPIKGSAGEIDRNVPSAPMPATQGTAVQNTAPQSASDTTARLPRRIAGGFQGVGDDLDRRARDWRNTVRLLEQQRPQLESAETEHARLHEALARIVPEVQENGRSLKALLDTTKTGDISGDLATQFNKNLTSLDELESVAEALTANLVWVRSTWEQYARTIIKAQRMREDLKQGAAEH
;
A
#
# COMPACT_ATOMS: atom_id res chain seq x y z
N MET A 1 15.21 7.39 27.48
CA MET A 1 15.48 7.82 26.10
C MET A 1 15.03 6.71 25.17
N ALA A 2 13.82 6.79 24.61
CA ALA A 2 13.29 5.83 23.66
C ALA A 2 12.21 6.51 22.81
N THR A 3 12.62 7.22 21.75
CA THR A 3 11.70 7.84 20.78
C THR A 3 12.07 7.53 19.32
N ASN A 4 13.10 6.72 19.06
CA ASN A 4 13.67 6.64 17.71
C ASN A 4 12.93 5.69 16.74
N ALA A 5 12.11 4.75 17.21
CA ALA A 5 11.50 3.73 16.33
C ALA A 5 10.24 4.23 15.58
N VAL A 6 9.47 5.14 16.19
CA VAL A 6 8.23 5.68 15.59
C VAL A 6 8.54 6.76 14.55
N ASP A 7 9.58 7.56 14.78
CA ASP A 7 10.03 8.59 13.84
C ASP A 7 10.67 7.98 12.58
N GLU A 8 11.35 6.83 12.71
CA GLU A 8 11.94 6.10 11.57
C GLU A 8 10.86 5.43 10.69
N PHE A 9 9.78 4.93 11.30
CA PHE A 9 8.59 4.43 10.58
C PHE A 9 7.87 5.55 9.82
N ASN A 10 7.73 6.74 10.43
CA ASN A 10 7.12 7.91 9.77
C ASN A 10 7.98 8.49 8.63
N ALA A 11 9.32 8.39 8.73
CA ALA A 11 10.22 8.78 7.67
C ALA A 11 10.09 7.86 6.42
N GLY A 12 9.95 6.54 6.61
CA GLY A 12 9.80 5.58 5.51
C GLY A 12 8.50 5.74 4.71
N ILE A 13 7.39 6.12 5.36
CA ILE A 13 6.11 6.41 4.68
C ILE A 13 6.22 7.68 3.80
N SER A 14 7.04 8.66 4.22
CA SER A 14 7.21 9.91 3.49
C SER A 14 8.00 9.74 2.19
N ASP A 15 8.96 8.80 2.13
CA ASP A 15 9.75 8.52 0.92
C ASP A 15 8.96 7.75 -0.15
N ILE A 16 8.03 6.89 0.24
CA ILE A 16 7.15 6.17 -0.68
C ILE A 16 6.22 7.15 -1.44
N LEU A 17 5.80 8.23 -0.78
CA LEU A 17 4.93 9.26 -1.35
C LEU A 17 5.69 10.25 -2.27
N ARG A 18 7.03 10.28 -2.27
CA ARG A 18 7.86 11.15 -3.11
C ARG A 18 8.44 10.51 -4.38
N SER A 19 8.27 9.20 -4.57
CA SER A 19 8.80 8.56 -5.78
C SER A 19 7.99 8.96 -7.02
N LYS A 20 8.64 9.68 -7.94
CA LYS A 20 8.10 10.07 -9.25
C LYS A 20 7.86 8.81 -10.11
N PRO A 21 6.85 8.81 -10.99
CA PRO A 21 6.64 7.69 -11.90
C PRO A 21 7.81 7.53 -12.87
N ILE A 22 8.28 6.28 -12.98
CA ILE A 22 9.31 5.83 -13.92
C ILE A 22 8.77 6.03 -15.34
N LYS A 23 9.47 6.86 -16.13
CA LYS A 23 9.17 7.15 -17.53
C LYS A 23 9.55 5.92 -18.36
N GLY A 24 8.55 5.09 -18.67
CA GLY A 24 8.68 3.95 -19.55
C GLY A 24 9.06 4.38 -20.97
N SER A 25 10.17 3.82 -21.43
CA SER A 25 10.65 3.80 -22.81
C SER A 25 9.56 3.34 -23.78
N ALA A 26 9.21 4.20 -24.74
CA ALA A 26 8.43 3.81 -25.92
C ALA A 26 9.38 3.79 -27.12
N GLY A 27 9.68 2.58 -27.58
CA GLY A 27 10.41 2.33 -28.82
C GLY A 27 9.63 2.81 -30.03
N GLU A 28 10.27 3.68 -30.81
CA GLU A 28 10.67 3.41 -32.20
C GLU A 28 9.77 2.44 -32.99
N ILE A 29 8.85 3.02 -33.78
CA ILE A 29 8.44 2.46 -35.07
C ILE A 29 8.44 3.58 -36.10
N ASP A 30 9.47 3.54 -36.92
CA ASP A 30 9.70 4.25 -38.16
C ASP A 30 8.71 3.79 -39.25
N ARG A 31 8.14 4.76 -39.99
CA ARG A 31 7.45 4.65 -41.30
C ARG A 31 6.71 5.98 -41.55
N ASN A 32 7.23 6.87 -42.39
CA ASN A 32 6.67 7.07 -43.75
C ASN A 32 7.41 8.18 -44.54
N VAL A 33 7.44 7.96 -45.85
CA VAL A 33 8.26 8.53 -46.93
C VAL A 33 7.83 9.96 -47.35
N PRO A 34 8.74 10.81 -47.88
CA PRO A 34 8.41 12.15 -48.40
C PRO A 34 7.93 12.11 -49.86
N SER A 35 7.04 13.03 -50.24
CA SER A 35 6.77 13.36 -51.65
C SER A 35 6.34 14.82 -51.80
N ALA A 36 6.95 15.46 -52.79
CA ALA A 36 6.91 16.89 -53.12
C ALA A 36 5.75 17.20 -54.13
N PRO A 37 5.69 18.34 -54.84
CA PRO A 37 4.57 19.30 -54.74
C PRO A 37 3.83 19.59 -56.08
N MET A 38 2.89 20.56 -56.02
CA MET A 38 2.26 21.38 -57.10
C MET A 38 0.85 20.94 -57.59
N PRO A 39 0.08 21.80 -58.33
CA PRO A 39 -0.38 23.17 -58.01
C PRO A 39 -1.86 23.47 -58.44
N ALA A 40 -2.29 24.73 -58.20
CA ALA A 40 -3.42 25.49 -58.80
C ALA A 40 -4.86 25.04 -58.42
N THR A 41 -5.82 25.91 -58.10
CA THR A 41 -6.29 27.06 -58.90
C THR A 41 -7.08 28.05 -58.04
N GLN A 42 -7.01 29.31 -58.45
CA GLN A 42 -7.67 30.52 -57.92
C GLN A 42 -9.20 30.43 -57.80
N GLY A 43 -9.73 31.13 -56.79
CA GLY A 43 -11.11 31.61 -56.71
C GLY A 43 -11.13 32.91 -55.91
N THR A 44 -11.46 34.00 -56.60
CA THR A 44 -11.41 35.41 -56.21
C THR A 44 -12.51 35.85 -55.23
N ALA A 45 -12.26 37.02 -54.63
CA ALA A 45 -13.24 38.01 -54.12
C ALA A 45 -13.68 37.80 -52.64
N VAL A 46 -13.80 38.79 -51.75
CA VAL A 46 -13.92 40.27 -51.83
C VAL A 46 -13.31 40.85 -50.55
N GLN A 47 -12.45 41.87 -50.67
CA GLN A 47 -12.13 42.76 -49.56
C GLN A 47 -13.37 43.62 -49.25
N ASN A 48 -13.93 43.49 -48.05
CA ASN A 48 -14.82 44.49 -47.49
C ASN A 48 -14.18 45.05 -46.21
N THR A 49 -13.76 46.30 -46.32
CA THR A 49 -13.25 47.13 -45.24
C THR A 49 -14.39 47.81 -44.47
N ALA A 50 -14.32 47.64 -43.14
CA ALA A 50 -14.84 48.50 -42.06
C ALA A 50 -16.38 48.56 -41.84
N PRO A 51 -16.87 48.96 -40.64
CA PRO A 51 -16.16 49.46 -39.46
C PRO A 51 -16.48 48.73 -38.14
N GLN A 52 -15.64 49.00 -37.13
CA GLN A 52 -15.88 48.72 -35.72
C GLN A 52 -17.25 49.27 -35.28
N SER A 53 -18.11 48.39 -34.77
CA SER A 53 -19.29 48.76 -34.00
C SER A 53 -19.16 48.11 -32.64
N ALA A 54 -19.24 48.95 -31.62
CA ALA A 54 -19.07 48.65 -30.23
C ALA A 54 -20.15 47.70 -29.68
N SER A 55 -19.78 47.02 -28.59
CA SER A 55 -20.69 46.54 -27.55
C SER A 55 -21.74 45.51 -27.95
N ASP A 56 -21.31 44.25 -28.05
CA ASP A 56 -22.14 43.13 -27.61
C ASP A 56 -21.30 42.26 -26.66
N THR A 57 -21.32 42.62 -25.37
CA THR A 57 -21.03 41.69 -24.27
C THR A 57 -22.16 40.66 -24.18
N THR A 58 -22.40 39.93 -25.26
CA THR A 58 -23.07 38.64 -25.16
C THR A 58 -22.12 37.77 -24.36
N ALA A 59 -22.50 37.51 -23.11
CA ALA A 59 -21.81 36.57 -22.24
C ALA A 59 -21.62 35.27 -23.03
N ARG A 60 -20.40 35.05 -23.53
CA ARG A 60 -20.05 33.82 -24.22
C ARG A 60 -20.24 32.71 -23.19
N LEU A 61 -21.35 31.97 -23.35
CA LEU A 61 -21.55 30.72 -22.64
C LEU A 61 -20.27 29.88 -22.79
N PRO A 62 -19.76 29.31 -21.69
CA PRO A 62 -18.48 28.61 -21.70
C PRO A 62 -18.45 27.60 -22.84
N ARG A 63 -17.31 27.57 -23.53
CA ARG A 63 -17.07 26.74 -24.72
C ARG A 63 -17.61 25.33 -24.48
N ARG A 64 -18.42 24.84 -25.42
CA ARG A 64 -19.06 23.51 -25.42
C ARG A 64 -18.15 22.47 -24.77
N ILE A 65 -18.63 21.88 -23.67
CA ILE A 65 -18.03 20.69 -23.06
C ILE A 65 -17.85 19.65 -24.16
N ALA A 66 -16.62 19.17 -24.40
CA ALA A 66 -16.38 18.12 -25.37
C ALA A 66 -17.20 16.88 -24.97
N GLY A 67 -18.17 16.48 -25.81
CA GLY A 67 -19.13 15.39 -25.50
C GLY A 67 -20.43 15.80 -24.79
N GLY A 68 -20.61 17.08 -24.42
CA GLY A 68 -21.83 17.57 -23.77
C GLY A 68 -22.12 16.93 -22.40
N PHE A 69 -23.36 17.07 -21.90
CA PHE A 69 -23.80 16.48 -20.64
C PHE A 69 -23.70 14.95 -20.61
N GLN A 70 -23.74 14.30 -21.78
CA GLN A 70 -23.60 12.85 -21.90
C GLN A 70 -22.18 12.39 -21.54
N GLY A 71 -21.14 13.09 -21.99
CA GLY A 71 -19.76 12.77 -21.61
C GLY A 71 -19.48 12.93 -20.11
N VAL A 72 -20.13 13.90 -19.47
CA VAL A 72 -20.08 14.08 -18.00
C VAL A 72 -20.78 12.92 -17.30
N GLY A 73 -21.91 12.44 -17.82
CA GLY A 73 -22.62 11.27 -17.30
C GLY A 73 -21.80 9.99 -17.39
N ASP A 74 -21.19 9.72 -18.54
CA ASP A 74 -20.36 8.53 -18.75
C ASP A 74 -19.12 8.51 -17.84
N ASP A 75 -18.48 9.68 -17.64
CA ASP A 75 -17.35 9.82 -16.73
C ASP A 75 -17.77 9.65 -15.25
N LEU A 76 -18.90 10.23 -14.84
CA LEU A 76 -19.47 10.04 -13.50
C LEU A 76 -19.76 8.56 -13.24
N ASP A 77 -20.37 7.86 -14.19
CA ASP A 77 -20.69 6.44 -14.09
C ASP A 77 -19.45 5.57 -13.98
N ARG A 78 -18.42 5.86 -14.80
CA ARG A 78 -17.13 5.18 -14.73
C ARG A 78 -16.49 5.37 -13.35
N ARG A 79 -16.42 6.62 -12.87
CA ARG A 79 -15.86 6.93 -11.54
C ARG A 79 -16.67 6.26 -10.44
N ALA A 80 -18.00 6.29 -10.50
CA ALA A 80 -18.85 5.64 -9.52
C ALA A 80 -18.59 4.13 -9.44
N ARG A 81 -18.31 3.47 -10.57
CA ARG A 81 -17.89 2.05 -10.60
C ARG A 81 -16.51 1.86 -9.95
N ASP A 82 -15.53 2.70 -10.29
CA ASP A 82 -14.17 2.61 -9.73
C ASP A 82 -14.17 2.84 -8.21
N TRP A 83 -14.99 3.77 -7.72
CA TRP A 83 -15.19 4.03 -6.29
C TRP A 83 -15.82 2.83 -5.60
N ARG A 84 -16.92 2.27 -6.14
CA ARG A 84 -17.57 1.07 -5.60
C ARG A 84 -16.63 -0.12 -5.54
N ASN A 85 -15.83 -0.33 -6.58
CA ASN A 85 -14.83 -1.41 -6.62
C ASN A 85 -13.76 -1.23 -5.53
N THR A 86 -13.29 0.00 -5.33
CA THR A 86 -12.27 0.30 -4.31
C THR A 86 -12.82 0.12 -2.89
N VAL A 87 -14.05 0.58 -2.62
CA VAL A 87 -14.72 0.35 -1.33
C VAL A 87 -14.90 -1.14 -1.06
N ARG A 88 -15.42 -1.90 -2.03
CA ARG A 88 -15.59 -3.35 -1.91
C ARG A 88 -14.26 -4.06 -1.62
N LEU A 89 -13.17 -3.62 -2.26
CA LEU A 89 -11.84 -4.18 -2.00
C LEU A 89 -11.36 -3.89 -0.56
N LEU A 90 -11.56 -2.66 -0.06
CA LEU A 90 -11.23 -2.31 1.32
C LEU A 90 -12.05 -3.14 2.33
N GLU A 91 -13.34 -3.32 2.07
CA GLU A 91 -14.22 -4.17 2.89
C GLU A 91 -13.78 -5.64 2.87
N GLN A 92 -13.29 -6.13 1.73
CA GLN A 92 -12.75 -7.50 1.61
C GLN A 92 -11.40 -7.67 2.33
N GLN A 93 -10.54 -6.66 2.30
CA GLN A 93 -9.20 -6.71 2.91
C GLN A 93 -9.26 -6.59 4.44
N ARG A 94 -10.26 -5.88 4.98
CA ARG A 94 -10.37 -5.60 6.41
C ARG A 94 -10.41 -6.87 7.30
N PRO A 95 -11.21 -7.91 7.02
CA PRO A 95 -11.20 -9.14 7.81
C PRO A 95 -9.85 -9.88 7.79
N GLN A 96 -9.09 -9.76 6.69
CA GLN A 96 -7.76 -10.38 6.60
C GLN A 96 -6.77 -9.68 7.53
N LEU A 97 -6.86 -8.35 7.61
CA LEU A 97 -6.06 -7.53 8.51
C LEU A 97 -6.38 -7.85 9.97
N GLU A 98 -7.67 -7.83 10.33
CA GLU A 98 -8.15 -8.12 11.68
C GLU A 98 -7.76 -9.54 12.12
N SER A 99 -7.83 -10.52 11.21
CA SER A 99 -7.38 -11.90 11.46
C SER A 99 -5.88 -11.99 11.70
N ALA A 100 -5.06 -11.33 10.88
CA ALA A 100 -3.61 -11.33 11.02
C ALA A 100 -3.16 -10.66 12.33
N GLU A 101 -3.82 -9.57 12.74
CA GLU A 101 -3.59 -8.88 14.01
C GLU A 101 -4.03 -9.69 15.23
N THR A 102 -5.18 -10.37 15.14
CA THR A 102 -5.65 -11.28 16.19
C THR A 102 -4.67 -12.42 16.41
N GLU A 103 -4.16 -13.01 15.31
CA GLU A 103 -3.16 -14.07 15.38
C GLU A 103 -1.83 -13.56 15.95
N HIS A 104 -1.43 -12.34 15.59
CA HIS A 104 -0.25 -11.69 16.16
C HIS A 104 -0.35 -11.56 17.68
N ALA A 105 -1.49 -11.08 18.18
CA ALA A 105 -1.75 -10.96 19.62
C ALA A 105 -1.74 -12.33 20.32
N ARG A 106 -2.37 -13.34 19.72
CA ARG A 106 -2.38 -14.73 20.22
C ARG A 106 -0.97 -15.30 20.34
N LEU A 107 -0.12 -15.08 19.34
CA LEU A 107 1.27 -15.55 19.34
C LEU A 107 2.12 -14.83 20.38
N HIS A 108 1.90 -13.52 20.60
CA HIS A 108 2.55 -12.78 21.67
C HIS A 108 2.12 -13.27 23.06
N GLU A 109 0.85 -13.60 23.26
CA GLU A 109 0.38 -14.22 24.50
C GLU A 109 1.01 -15.60 24.74
N ALA A 110 1.10 -16.42 23.68
CA ALA A 110 1.79 -17.72 23.75
C ALA A 110 3.28 -17.56 24.11
N LEU A 111 3.96 -16.59 23.50
CA LEU A 111 5.35 -16.26 23.82
C LEU A 111 5.51 -15.82 25.28
N ALA A 112 4.63 -14.93 25.76
CA ALA A 112 4.63 -14.46 27.14
C ALA A 112 4.43 -15.60 28.16
N ARG A 113 3.72 -16.66 27.78
CA ARG A 113 3.56 -17.88 28.58
C ARG A 113 4.79 -18.80 28.55
N ILE A 114 5.38 -19.06 27.38
CA ILE A 114 6.46 -20.05 27.22
C ILE A 114 7.81 -19.53 27.75
N VAL A 115 8.10 -18.24 27.59
CA VAL A 115 9.37 -17.65 28.05
C VAL A 115 9.67 -17.92 29.54
N PRO A 116 8.75 -17.68 30.50
CA PRO A 116 9.02 -18.01 31.90
C PRO A 116 9.15 -19.51 32.15
N GLU A 117 8.43 -20.37 31.41
CA GLU A 117 8.57 -21.83 31.51
C GLU A 117 9.98 -22.29 31.12
N VAL A 118 10.51 -21.78 29.99
CA VAL A 118 11.89 -22.05 29.54
C VAL A 118 12.91 -21.55 30.56
N GLN A 119 12.72 -20.35 31.12
CA GLN A 119 13.60 -19.78 32.13
C GLN A 119 13.60 -20.58 33.43
N GLU A 120 12.45 -21.08 33.88
CA GLU A 120 12.33 -21.93 35.06
C GLU A 120 12.99 -23.30 34.83
N ASN A 121 12.74 -23.93 33.68
CA ASN A 121 13.37 -25.19 33.31
C ASN A 121 14.89 -25.05 33.20
N GLY A 122 15.38 -23.95 32.64
CA GLY A 122 16.82 -23.65 32.56
C GLY A 122 17.46 -23.44 33.94
N ARG A 123 16.78 -22.75 34.85
CA ARG A 123 17.25 -22.60 36.25
C ARG A 123 17.26 -23.93 36.99
N SER A 124 16.22 -24.74 36.84
CA SER A 124 16.11 -26.07 37.44
C SER A 124 17.20 -27.02 36.94
N LEU A 125 17.43 -27.06 35.62
CA LEU A 125 18.50 -27.85 35.01
C LEU A 125 19.88 -27.42 35.50
N LYS A 126 20.13 -26.09 35.58
CA LYS A 126 21.39 -25.56 36.11
C LYS A 126 21.63 -25.98 37.56
N ALA A 127 20.62 -25.84 38.42
CA ALA A 127 20.70 -26.26 39.82
C ALA A 127 21.02 -27.75 39.94
N LEU A 128 20.38 -28.59 39.12
CA LEU A 128 20.64 -30.04 39.11
C LEU A 128 22.07 -30.35 38.66
N LEU A 129 22.55 -29.70 37.60
CA LEU A 129 23.94 -29.84 37.14
C LEU A 129 24.94 -29.46 38.22
N ASP A 130 24.68 -28.39 38.98
CA ASP A 130 25.56 -27.96 40.05
C ASP A 130 25.57 -28.96 41.22
N THR A 131 24.42 -29.58 41.57
CA THR A 131 24.40 -30.69 42.56
C THR A 131 25.14 -31.94 42.08
N THR A 132 25.03 -32.28 40.79
CA THR A 132 25.76 -33.41 40.20
C THR A 132 27.27 -33.18 40.19
N LYS A 133 27.73 -31.95 39.94
CA LYS A 133 29.16 -31.59 40.05
C LYS A 133 29.70 -31.77 41.46
N THR A 134 28.88 -31.59 42.48
CA THR A 134 29.27 -31.83 43.88
C THR A 134 29.32 -33.32 44.26
N GLY A 135 29.03 -34.22 43.31
CA GLY A 135 29.07 -35.67 43.50
C GLY A 135 27.72 -36.29 43.87
N ASP A 136 26.64 -35.51 43.90
CA ASP A 136 25.28 -36.03 44.13
C ASP A 136 24.60 -36.36 42.79
N ILE A 137 24.62 -37.65 42.44
CA ILE A 137 24.06 -38.20 41.20
C ILE A 137 22.61 -38.67 41.42
N SER A 138 21.97 -38.33 42.54
CA SER A 138 20.60 -38.78 42.84
C SER A 138 19.52 -38.17 41.93
N GLY A 139 19.86 -37.14 41.15
CA GLY A 139 18.96 -36.44 40.25
C GLY A 139 18.74 -37.13 38.89
N ASP A 140 17.49 -37.21 38.44
CA ASP A 140 17.15 -37.63 37.07
C ASP A 140 17.46 -36.52 36.05
N LEU A 141 18.74 -36.43 35.70
CA LEU A 141 19.29 -35.45 34.76
C LEU A 141 18.71 -35.60 33.35
N ALA A 142 18.48 -36.85 32.92
CA ALA A 142 17.94 -37.13 31.59
C ALA A 142 16.53 -36.55 31.42
N THR A 143 15.67 -36.72 32.44
CA THR A 143 14.33 -36.12 32.42
C THR A 143 14.37 -34.61 32.42
N GLN A 144 15.30 -33.97 33.15
CA GLN A 144 15.41 -32.50 33.13
C GLN A 144 15.91 -31.97 31.79
N PHE A 145 16.87 -32.65 31.14
CA PHE A 145 17.29 -32.30 29.79
C PHE A 145 16.14 -32.41 28.79
N ASN A 146 15.37 -33.50 28.83
CA ASN A 146 14.22 -33.67 27.95
C ASN A 146 13.17 -32.58 28.15
N LYS A 147 12.84 -32.23 29.40
CA LYS A 147 11.92 -31.13 29.70
C LYS A 147 12.41 -29.79 29.16
N ASN A 148 13.69 -29.49 29.35
CA ASN A 148 14.28 -28.25 28.84
C ASN A 148 14.25 -28.21 27.31
N LEU A 149 14.62 -29.32 26.65
CA LEU A 149 14.57 -29.46 25.20
C LEU A 149 13.16 -29.21 24.66
N THR A 150 12.14 -29.89 25.21
CA THR A 150 10.75 -29.70 24.80
C THR A 150 10.30 -28.24 24.96
N SER A 151 10.66 -27.57 26.05
CA SER A 151 10.30 -26.15 26.23
C SER A 151 11.02 -25.22 25.23
N LEU A 152 12.25 -25.56 24.83
CA LEU A 152 12.98 -24.80 23.81
C LEU A 152 12.39 -25.03 22.41
N ASP A 153 11.99 -26.26 22.08
CA ASP A 153 11.30 -26.57 20.82
C ASP A 153 9.96 -25.83 20.71
N GLU A 154 9.20 -25.73 21.81
CA GLU A 154 7.97 -24.93 21.86
C GLU A 154 8.23 -23.43 21.65
N LEU A 155 9.31 -22.90 22.24
CA LEU A 155 9.73 -21.52 22.04
C LEU A 155 10.13 -21.25 20.59
N GLU A 156 10.89 -22.14 19.98
CA GLU A 156 11.27 -22.07 18.57
C GLU A 156 10.03 -22.07 17.67
N SER A 157 9.10 -23.00 17.91
CA SER A 157 7.84 -23.09 17.16
C SER A 157 7.02 -21.79 17.22
N VAL A 158 6.92 -21.17 18.39
CA VAL A 158 6.23 -19.86 18.52
C VAL A 158 7.01 -18.74 17.83
N ALA A 159 8.34 -18.75 17.87
CA ALA A 159 9.17 -17.76 17.20
C ALA A 159 9.07 -17.85 15.66
N GLU A 160 9.04 -19.06 15.11
CA GLU A 160 8.80 -19.31 13.69
C GLU A 160 7.41 -18.81 13.27
N ALA A 161 6.38 -19.16 14.03
CA ALA A 161 5.01 -18.72 13.77
C ALA A 161 4.89 -17.18 13.82
N LEU A 162 5.54 -16.52 14.77
CA LEU A 162 5.56 -15.06 14.90
C LEU A 162 6.27 -14.41 13.71
N THR A 163 7.38 -14.99 13.25
CA THR A 163 8.10 -14.52 12.06
C THR A 163 7.22 -14.62 10.81
N ALA A 164 6.56 -15.75 10.60
CA ALA A 164 5.64 -15.94 9.48
C ALA A 164 4.45 -14.97 9.55
N ASN A 165 3.88 -14.78 10.75
CA ASN A 165 2.78 -13.86 10.98
C ASN A 165 3.19 -12.39 10.70
N LEU A 166 4.38 -11.95 11.12
CA LEU A 166 4.86 -10.59 10.84
C LEU A 166 4.97 -10.30 9.33
N VAL A 167 5.46 -11.26 8.55
CA VAL A 167 5.51 -11.14 7.07
C VAL A 167 4.09 -11.01 6.51
N TRP A 168 3.15 -11.82 7.01
CA TRP A 168 1.76 -11.79 6.58
C TRP A 168 1.04 -10.47 6.96
N VAL A 169 1.18 -10.02 8.21
CA VAL A 169 0.66 -8.74 8.71
C VAL A 169 1.18 -7.59 7.85
N ARG A 170 2.49 -7.54 7.61
CA ARG A 170 3.11 -6.51 6.75
C ARG A 170 2.51 -6.51 5.34
N SER A 171 2.45 -7.67 4.69
CA SER A 171 1.90 -7.79 3.34
C SER A 171 0.45 -7.31 3.27
N THR A 172 -0.37 -7.71 4.24
CA THR A 172 -1.79 -7.34 4.30
C THR A 172 -1.97 -5.84 4.57
N TRP A 173 -1.18 -5.27 5.48
CA TRP A 173 -1.14 -3.82 5.72
C TRP A 173 -0.71 -3.02 4.49
N GLU A 174 0.35 -3.46 3.78
CA GLU A 174 0.81 -2.78 2.57
C GLU A 174 -0.27 -2.80 1.47
N GLN A 175 -0.96 -3.93 1.29
CA GLN A 175 -2.06 -4.03 0.34
C GLN A 175 -3.24 -3.12 0.71
N TYR A 176 -3.61 -3.09 1.99
CA TYR A 176 -4.66 -2.21 2.50
C TYR A 176 -4.30 -0.73 2.32
N ALA A 177 -3.09 -0.34 2.70
CA ALA A 177 -2.59 1.03 2.58
C ALA A 177 -2.55 1.50 1.11
N ARG A 178 -2.10 0.65 0.19
CA ARG A 178 -2.11 0.96 -1.26
C ARG A 178 -3.53 1.26 -1.76
N THR A 179 -4.52 0.50 -1.29
CA THR A 179 -5.92 0.72 -1.66
C THR A 179 -6.47 2.03 -1.08
N ILE A 180 -6.11 2.36 0.17
CA ILE A 180 -6.45 3.67 0.77
C ILE A 180 -5.83 4.83 -0.01
N ILE A 181 -4.54 4.75 -0.32
CA ILE A 181 -3.85 5.80 -1.09
C ILE A 181 -4.50 5.97 -2.46
N LYS A 182 -4.89 4.88 -3.12
CA LYS A 182 -5.65 4.93 -4.37
C LYS A 182 -6.99 5.65 -4.18
N ALA A 183 -7.75 5.32 -3.13
CA ALA A 183 -9.02 5.98 -2.82
C ALA A 183 -8.85 7.48 -2.54
N GLN A 184 -7.77 7.86 -1.82
CA GLN A 184 -7.43 9.26 -1.54
C GLN A 184 -7.12 10.03 -2.82
N ARG A 185 -6.28 9.47 -3.71
CA ARG A 185 -5.97 10.08 -5.02
C ARG A 185 -7.23 10.31 -5.85
N MET A 186 -8.12 9.31 -5.92
CA MET A 186 -9.41 9.46 -6.62
C MET A 186 -10.28 10.59 -6.04
N ARG A 187 -10.18 10.87 -4.74
CA ARG A 187 -10.86 12.00 -4.08
C ARG A 187 -10.19 13.33 -4.37
N GLU A 188 -8.87 13.36 -4.43
CA GLU A 188 -8.10 14.57 -4.77
C GLU A 188 -8.32 14.98 -6.22
N ASP A 189 -8.34 14.02 -7.14
CA ASP A 189 -8.64 14.23 -8.55
C ASP A 189 -10.02 14.89 -8.76
N LEU A 190 -11.02 14.52 -7.93
CA LEU A 190 -12.34 15.16 -7.94
C LEU A 190 -12.29 16.60 -7.47
N LYS A 191 -11.48 16.91 -6.44
CA LYS A 191 -11.35 18.28 -5.93
C LYS A 191 -10.62 19.18 -6.92
N GLN A 192 -9.58 18.67 -7.57
CA GLN A 192 -8.82 19.41 -8.57
C GLN A 192 -9.66 19.68 -9.82
N GLY A 193 -10.36 18.66 -10.35
CA GLY A 193 -11.28 18.84 -11.48
C GLY A 193 -12.46 19.79 -11.19
N ALA A 194 -12.87 19.94 -9.92
CA ALA A 194 -13.88 20.91 -9.52
C ALA A 194 -13.34 22.34 -9.35
N ALA A 195 -12.03 22.54 -9.19
CA ALA A 195 -11.41 23.85 -9.03
C ALA A 195 -10.97 24.49 -10.38
N GLU A 196 -10.86 23.69 -11.43
CA GLU A 196 -10.48 24.13 -12.79
C GLU A 196 -11.68 24.59 -13.64
N HIS A 197 -12.91 24.49 -13.11
CA HIS A 197 -14.17 24.86 -13.77
C HIS A 197 -14.92 25.93 -12.99
#